data_AF-A0AAV6AI72-F1
#
_entry.id   AF-A0AAV6AI72-F1
#
_cell.length_a   1.000
_cell.length_b   1.000
_cell.length_c   1.000
_cell.angle_alpha   90.00
_cell.angle_beta   90.00
_cell.angle_gamma   90.00
#
_symmetry.space_group_name_H-M   'P 1'
#
loop_
_entity.id
_entity.type
_entity.pdbx_description
1 polymer ?
#
loop_
_entity_poly.entity_id
_entity_poly.type
_entity_poly.pdbx_seq_one_letter_code
_entity_poly.pdbx_strand_id
1 'polypeptide(L)'
;MIRAGLVALIALIAAPLPPAAAHEVRPGLLQLTESEPDRFEMLWRVPARGDLSLALRPRLPETCRSVGVPERRTDGARAEERRTVDCDGGLAGREIAIEGLAGVRTDVLVRAEYLNGSSETLRASPEAPAVTLFGRRSILQVAVTYLALGFEHILLGVDHLLFVTALMLLVSGWGRLIGTVTAFTLAHSITLAGATLGLVTAPSGLIEALIALSIAVVAAEVVFRDRGETGIAIKRPWLIAFGFGLLHGFGFAGALSDVGIPAHAVPTALLFFNLGVEAGQIAFIAVLLFAARGLAMLGAQSLPAWRPSMAYGIGTVAAIWAAERTVAIWS
;
A
#
# COMPACT_ATOMS: atom_id res chain seq x y z
N MET A 1 59.11 -5.86 -9.92
CA MET A 1 58.48 -5.86 -8.57
C MET A 1 56.95 -5.93 -8.62
N ILE A 2 56.28 -5.29 -9.59
CA ILE A 2 54.79 -5.27 -9.69
C ILE A 2 54.17 -6.66 -9.97
N ARG A 3 54.83 -7.51 -10.76
CA ARG A 3 54.32 -8.87 -11.09
C ARG A 3 54.27 -9.83 -9.89
N ALA A 4 55.18 -9.70 -8.94
CA ALA A 4 55.19 -10.55 -7.74
C ALA A 4 54.04 -10.18 -6.77
N GLY A 5 53.73 -8.89 -6.66
CA GLY A 5 52.59 -8.40 -5.87
C GLY A 5 51.25 -8.85 -6.43
N LEU A 6 51.09 -8.86 -7.77
CA LEU A 6 49.86 -9.31 -8.42
C LEU A 6 49.61 -10.82 -8.23
N VAL A 7 50.66 -11.64 -8.31
CA VAL A 7 50.56 -13.09 -8.10
C VAL A 7 50.25 -13.42 -6.63
N ALA A 8 50.85 -12.70 -5.68
CA ALA A 8 50.54 -12.85 -4.27
C ALA A 8 49.09 -12.44 -3.93
N LEU A 9 48.59 -11.37 -4.56
CA LEU A 9 47.20 -10.93 -4.39
C LEU A 9 46.20 -11.93 -4.97
N ILE A 10 46.48 -12.50 -6.16
CA ILE A 10 45.64 -13.54 -6.78
C ILE A 10 45.66 -14.81 -5.93
N ALA A 11 46.81 -15.20 -5.37
CA ALA A 11 46.91 -16.34 -4.47
C ALA A 11 46.15 -16.13 -3.14
N LEU A 12 46.08 -14.89 -2.64
CA LEU A 12 45.32 -14.55 -1.43
C LEU A 12 43.79 -14.56 -1.68
N ILE A 13 43.35 -14.17 -2.87
CA ILE A 13 41.93 -14.20 -3.28
C ILE A 13 41.49 -15.64 -3.62
N ALA A 14 42.40 -16.46 -4.15
CA ALA A 14 42.13 -17.86 -4.51
C ALA A 14 42.29 -18.84 -3.34
N ALA A 15 42.64 -18.37 -2.14
CA ALA A 15 42.68 -19.20 -0.96
C ALA A 15 41.25 -19.68 -0.63
N PRO A 16 41.03 -21.00 -0.46
CA PRO A 16 39.71 -21.52 -0.14
C PRO A 16 39.29 -20.98 1.22
N LEU A 17 38.30 -20.07 1.21
CA LEU A 17 37.65 -19.62 2.44
C LEU A 17 37.01 -20.84 3.11
N PRO A 18 37.13 -20.99 4.44
CA PRO A 18 36.36 -22.00 5.15
C PRO A 18 34.87 -21.79 4.84
N PRO A 19 34.08 -22.86 4.68
CA PRO A 19 32.64 -22.72 4.44
C PRO A 19 32.05 -21.83 5.53
N ALA A 20 31.49 -20.69 5.12
CA ALA A 20 30.79 -19.82 6.03
C ALA A 20 29.62 -20.63 6.62
N ALA A 21 29.72 -20.98 7.90
CA ALA A 21 28.60 -21.53 8.65
C ALA A 21 27.59 -20.41 8.86
N ALA A 22 26.75 -20.15 7.85
CA ALA A 22 25.57 -19.35 8.03
C ALA A 22 24.70 -20.07 9.07
N HIS A 23 24.52 -19.45 10.24
CA HIS A 23 23.57 -19.94 11.22
C HIS A 23 22.18 -19.92 10.58
N GLU A 24 21.58 -21.08 10.35
CA GLU A 24 20.18 -21.16 9.94
C GLU A 24 19.28 -20.64 11.07
N VAL A 25 18.87 -19.37 10.96
CA VAL A 25 17.79 -18.83 11.78
C VAL A 25 16.50 -19.48 11.28
N ARG A 26 15.98 -20.44 12.03
CA ARG A 26 14.69 -21.07 11.75
C ARG A 26 13.67 -20.44 12.70
N PRO A 27 12.80 -19.52 12.24
CA PRO A 27 11.78 -18.96 13.13
C PRO A 27 10.80 -20.05 13.55
N GLY A 28 10.14 -19.85 14.69
CA GLY A 28 8.98 -20.66 15.03
C GLY A 28 7.84 -20.40 14.04
N LEU A 29 6.97 -21.38 13.85
CA LEU A 29 5.80 -21.27 12.99
C LEU A 29 4.58 -21.80 13.73
N LEU A 30 3.58 -20.93 13.90
CA LEU A 30 2.22 -21.32 14.22
C LEU A 30 1.40 -21.20 12.94
N GLN A 31 0.84 -22.30 12.46
CA GLN A 31 -0.08 -22.33 11.34
C GLN A 31 -1.46 -22.80 11.82
N LEU A 32 -2.51 -22.09 11.42
CA LEU A 32 -3.91 -22.39 11.71
C LEU A 32 -4.64 -22.50 10.37
N THR A 33 -5.06 -23.70 9.99
CA THR A 33 -5.76 -23.94 8.73
C THR A 33 -7.21 -24.31 9.00
N GLU A 34 -8.15 -23.46 8.60
CA GLU A 34 -9.58 -23.66 8.81
C GLU A 34 -10.08 -24.83 7.96
N SER A 35 -10.52 -25.92 8.59
CA SER A 35 -11.01 -27.15 7.94
C SER A 35 -12.54 -27.17 7.82
N GLU A 36 -13.22 -26.60 8.81
CA GLU A 36 -14.67 -26.40 8.87
C GLU A 36 -14.93 -25.01 9.49
N PRO A 37 -16.13 -24.41 9.35
CA PRO A 37 -16.40 -23.10 9.93
C PRO A 37 -15.99 -23.07 11.41
N ASP A 38 -15.07 -22.15 11.75
CA ASP A 38 -14.57 -21.92 13.11
C ASP A 38 -13.75 -23.06 13.72
N ARG A 39 -13.40 -24.07 12.92
CA ARG A 39 -12.54 -25.20 13.29
C ARG A 39 -11.24 -25.18 12.51
N PHE A 40 -10.12 -25.22 13.23
CA PHE A 40 -8.78 -25.08 12.67
C PHE A 40 -7.90 -26.28 12.98
N GLU A 41 -7.19 -26.76 11.96
CA GLU A 41 -6.01 -27.59 12.13
C GLU A 41 -4.83 -26.70 12.50
N MET A 42 -4.34 -26.86 13.74
CA MET A 42 -3.21 -26.11 14.26
C MET A 42 -1.93 -26.93 14.10
N LEU A 43 -0.93 -26.34 13.46
CA LEU A 43 0.45 -26.82 13.41
C LEU A 43 1.35 -25.84 14.17
N TRP A 44 2.00 -26.32 15.22
CA TRP A 44 3.03 -25.59 15.94
C TRP A 44 4.39 -26.22 15.66
N ARG A 45 5.34 -25.44 15.15
CA ARG A 45 6.68 -25.89 14.82
C ARG A 45 7.69 -24.94 15.44
N VAL A 46 8.59 -25.47 16.26
CA VAL A 46 9.68 -24.70 16.86
C VAL A 46 11.03 -25.39 16.64
N PRO A 47 12.13 -24.62 16.60
CA PRO A 47 13.47 -25.20 16.63
C PRO A 47 13.66 -26.07 17.88
N ALA A 48 14.30 -27.22 17.69
CA ALA A 48 14.69 -28.12 18.75
C ALA A 48 16.16 -28.54 18.58
N ARG A 49 16.79 -28.94 19.68
CA ARG A 49 18.11 -29.60 19.70
C ARG A 49 17.98 -30.93 20.44
N GLY A 50 17.86 -32.03 19.70
CA GLY A 50 17.50 -33.33 20.26
C GLY A 50 16.10 -33.29 20.86
N ASP A 51 15.99 -33.70 22.12
CA ASP A 51 14.73 -33.69 22.88
C ASP A 51 14.44 -32.33 23.55
N LEU A 52 15.36 -31.36 23.44
CA LEU A 52 15.20 -30.02 24.01
C LEU A 52 14.59 -29.07 22.97
N SER A 53 13.30 -28.76 23.12
CA SER A 53 12.64 -27.69 22.38
C SER A 53 12.71 -26.37 23.15
N LEU A 54 12.71 -25.25 22.42
CA LEU A 54 12.46 -23.94 23.03
C LEU A 54 11.13 -24.00 23.80
N ALA A 55 11.10 -23.51 25.04
CA ALA A 55 9.93 -23.48 25.91
C ALA A 55 8.92 -22.40 25.47
N LEU A 56 8.62 -22.35 24.17
CA LEU A 56 7.65 -21.47 23.56
C LEU A 56 6.32 -22.19 23.44
N ARG A 57 5.23 -21.54 23.86
CA ARG A 57 3.88 -22.10 23.77
C ARG A 57 2.91 -21.10 23.15
N PRO A 58 2.12 -21.51 22.15
CA PRO A 58 1.07 -20.66 21.62
C PRO A 58 -0.10 -20.63 22.62
N ARG A 59 -0.41 -19.45 23.14
CA ARG A 59 -1.61 -19.16 23.92
C ARG A 59 -2.69 -18.69 22.96
N LEU A 60 -3.67 -19.56 22.75
CA LEU A 60 -4.85 -19.27 21.95
C LEU A 60 -5.88 -18.46 22.75
N PRO A 61 -6.82 -17.78 22.06
CA PRO A 61 -7.95 -17.10 22.69
C PRO A 61 -8.78 -18.06 23.57
N GLU A 62 -9.46 -17.54 24.60
CA GLU A 62 -10.31 -18.34 25.49
C GLU A 62 -11.51 -18.99 24.77
N THR A 63 -11.89 -18.46 23.61
CA THR A 63 -12.93 -19.03 22.74
C THR A 63 -12.48 -20.28 22.01
N CYS A 64 -11.17 -20.57 21.99
CA CYS A 64 -10.59 -21.73 21.32
C CYS A 64 -10.40 -22.91 22.29
N ARG A 65 -10.96 -24.06 21.94
CA ARG A 65 -10.83 -25.31 22.68
C ARG A 65 -10.15 -26.38 21.84
N SER A 66 -9.17 -27.07 22.40
CA SER A 66 -8.55 -28.20 21.72
C SER A 66 -9.50 -29.38 21.63
N VAL A 67 -9.59 -29.97 20.44
CA VAL A 67 -10.40 -31.15 20.16
C VAL A 67 -9.46 -32.33 19.91
N GLY A 68 -9.61 -33.38 20.70
CA GLY A 68 -8.78 -34.59 20.61
C GLY A 68 -7.42 -34.46 21.29
N VAL A 69 -6.56 -35.46 21.06
CA VAL A 69 -5.22 -35.53 21.64
C VAL A 69 -4.22 -34.92 20.66
N PRO A 70 -3.34 -34.00 21.09
CA PRO A 70 -2.32 -33.42 20.22
C PRO A 70 -1.31 -34.48 19.77
N GLU A 71 -1.06 -34.56 18.48
CA GLU A 71 0.00 -35.38 17.91
C GLU A 71 1.32 -34.60 17.98
N ARG A 72 2.33 -35.17 18.64
CA ARG A 72 3.64 -34.53 18.80
C ARG A 72 4.71 -35.38 18.14
N ARG A 73 5.54 -34.74 17.31
CA ARG A 73 6.65 -35.35 16.60
C ARG A 73 7.90 -34.50 16.76
N THR A 74 9.03 -35.14 17.04
CA THR A 74 10.33 -34.49 17.12
C THR A 74 11.29 -35.19 16.17
N ASP A 75 12.01 -34.43 15.34
CA ASP A 75 12.97 -34.97 14.36
C ASP A 75 14.41 -34.49 14.68
N GLY A 76 14.73 -34.36 15.97
CA GLY A 76 16.03 -33.90 16.49
C GLY A 76 16.37 -32.41 16.24
N ALA A 77 15.92 -31.83 15.14
CA ALA A 77 16.16 -30.42 14.78
C ALA A 77 14.91 -29.53 14.92
N ARG A 78 13.73 -30.15 15.01
CA ARG A 78 12.43 -29.47 15.10
C ARG A 78 11.49 -30.28 15.99
N ALA A 79 10.74 -29.57 16.81
CA ALA A 79 9.57 -30.12 17.49
C ALA A 79 8.32 -29.61 16.77
N GLU A 80 7.44 -30.54 16.39
CA GLU A 80 6.14 -30.27 15.80
C GLU A 80 5.02 -30.80 16.70
N GLU A 81 3.98 -29.99 16.86
CA GLU A 81 2.72 -30.35 17.49
C GLU A 81 1.58 -30.06 16.51
N ARG A 82 0.74 -31.06 16.23
CA ARG A 82 -0.49 -30.92 15.47
C ARG A 82 -1.68 -31.16 16.38
N ARG A 83 -2.68 -30.28 16.32
CA ARG A 83 -3.95 -30.47 17.04
C ARG A 83 -5.08 -29.76 16.34
N THR A 84 -6.29 -30.24 16.52
CA THR A 84 -7.50 -29.53 16.07
C THR A 84 -7.97 -28.59 17.18
N VAL A 85 -8.36 -27.38 16.81
CA VAL A 85 -8.93 -26.39 17.74
C VAL A 85 -10.24 -25.86 17.19
N ASP A 86 -11.24 -25.77 18.08
CA ASP A 86 -12.58 -25.25 17.79
C ASP A 86 -12.70 -23.89 18.46
N CYS A 87 -12.85 -22.83 17.67
CA CYS A 87 -12.77 -21.44 18.10
C CYS A 87 -14.10 -20.75 17.92
N ASP A 88 -14.94 -20.72 18.97
CA ASP A 88 -16.28 -20.16 18.90
C ASP A 88 -16.25 -18.67 18.48
N GLY A 89 -16.99 -18.34 17.42
CA GLY A 89 -16.99 -17.01 16.79
C GLY A 89 -15.73 -16.69 15.97
N GLY A 90 -14.89 -17.68 15.68
CA GLY A 90 -13.70 -17.58 14.83
C GLY A 90 -12.52 -16.86 15.50
N LEU A 91 -11.51 -16.56 14.67
CA LEU A 91 -10.26 -15.93 15.11
C LEU A 91 -10.20 -14.42 14.84
N ALA A 92 -11.24 -13.84 14.24
CA ALA A 92 -11.27 -12.43 13.86
C ALA A 92 -11.18 -11.49 15.08
N GLY A 93 -10.24 -10.56 15.07
CA GLY A 93 -10.00 -9.61 16.17
C GLY A 93 -9.48 -10.27 17.45
N ARG A 94 -9.06 -11.54 17.39
CA ARG A 94 -8.55 -12.26 18.55
C ARG A 94 -7.03 -12.24 18.59
N GLU A 95 -6.50 -12.08 19.80
CA GLU A 95 -5.06 -12.06 20.05
C GLU A 95 -4.53 -13.48 20.26
N ILE A 96 -3.39 -13.77 19.64
CA ILE A 96 -2.59 -14.97 19.87
C ILE A 96 -1.25 -14.53 20.44
N ALA A 97 -0.96 -14.97 21.67
CA ALA A 97 0.30 -14.70 22.34
C ALA A 97 1.23 -15.92 22.26
N ILE A 98 2.53 -15.69 22.12
CA ILE A 98 3.55 -16.73 22.24
C ILE A 98 4.24 -16.58 23.60
N GLU A 99 3.85 -17.45 24.54
CA GLU A 99 4.45 -17.47 25.87
C GLU A 99 5.92 -17.85 25.79
N GLY A 100 6.78 -17.13 26.52
CA GLY A 100 8.23 -17.31 26.54
C GLY A 100 8.99 -16.60 25.42
N LEU A 101 8.30 -15.98 24.45
CA LEU A 101 8.96 -15.34 23.28
C LEU A 101 9.82 -14.13 23.66
N ALA A 102 9.38 -13.33 24.64
CA ALA A 102 10.14 -12.18 25.13
C ALA A 102 11.52 -12.54 25.71
N GLY A 103 11.73 -13.81 26.10
CA GLY A 103 12.98 -14.29 26.70
C GLY A 103 13.98 -14.88 25.71
N VAL A 104 13.68 -14.91 24.40
CA VAL A 104 14.49 -15.60 23.39
C VAL A 104 14.78 -14.69 22.20
N ARG A 105 15.89 -14.93 21.50
CA ARG A 105 16.29 -14.15 20.30
C ARG A 105 15.80 -14.81 19.01
N THR A 106 14.50 -15.10 18.94
CA THR A 106 13.86 -15.65 17.74
C THR A 106 12.50 -15.01 17.54
N ASP A 107 12.06 -15.02 16.28
CA ASP A 107 10.69 -14.66 15.93
C ASP A 107 9.83 -15.89 15.74
N VAL A 108 8.52 -15.65 15.77
CA VAL A 108 7.50 -16.63 15.41
C VAL A 108 6.61 -16.06 14.32
N LEU A 109 6.45 -16.80 13.24
CA LEU A 109 5.47 -16.52 12.21
C LEU A 109 4.14 -17.13 12.62
N VAL A 110 3.09 -16.32 12.66
CA VAL A 110 1.71 -16.76 12.90
C VAL A 110 0.97 -16.65 11.58
N ARG A 111 0.56 -17.79 11.04
CA ARG A 111 -0.12 -17.90 9.75
C ARG A 111 -1.51 -18.48 9.96
N ALA A 112 -2.54 -17.77 9.52
CA ALA A 112 -3.91 -18.28 9.49
C ALA A 112 -4.37 -18.43 8.03
N GLU A 113 -4.94 -19.58 7.69
CA GLU A 113 -5.58 -19.88 6.41
C GLU A 113 -7.05 -20.19 6.66
N TYR A 114 -7.93 -19.57 5.88
CA TYR A 114 -9.38 -19.65 6.06
C TYR A 114 -10.05 -20.38 4.89
N LEU A 115 -11.29 -20.86 5.10
CA LEU A 115 -12.05 -21.61 4.09
C LEU A 115 -12.31 -20.86 2.79
N ASN A 116 -12.34 -19.52 2.83
CA ASN A 116 -12.51 -18.67 1.66
C ASN A 116 -11.20 -18.50 0.83
N GLY A 117 -10.13 -19.21 1.19
CA GLY A 117 -8.80 -19.07 0.59
C GLY A 117 -8.03 -17.84 1.05
N SER A 118 -8.59 -17.04 1.97
CA SER A 118 -7.85 -15.95 2.60
C SER A 118 -6.79 -16.48 3.54
N SER A 119 -5.65 -15.81 3.56
CA SER A 119 -4.62 -16.08 4.54
C SER A 119 -3.98 -14.78 5.00
N GLU A 120 -3.51 -14.80 6.23
CA GLU A 120 -2.77 -13.73 6.86
C GLU A 120 -1.51 -14.31 7.51
N THR A 121 -0.41 -13.56 7.46
CA THR A 121 0.85 -13.95 8.09
C THR A 121 1.36 -12.77 8.89
N LEU A 122 1.42 -12.94 10.20
CA LEU A 122 1.86 -11.94 11.16
C LEU A 122 3.16 -12.43 11.80
N ARG A 123 4.01 -11.48 12.21
CA ARG A 123 5.27 -11.77 12.91
C ARG A 123 5.12 -11.37 14.37
N ALA A 124 5.25 -12.35 15.27
CA ALA A 124 5.46 -12.11 16.68
C ALA A 124 6.97 -12.02 16.94
N SER A 125 7.41 -11.00 17.66
CA SER A 125 8.81 -10.78 18.03
C SER A 125 8.97 -10.72 19.56
N PRO A 126 10.20 -10.71 20.09
CA PRO A 126 10.42 -10.56 21.53
C PRO A 126 9.83 -9.26 22.12
N GLU A 127 9.81 -8.17 21.33
CA GLU A 127 9.25 -6.87 21.72
C GLU A 127 7.71 -6.84 21.63
N ALA A 128 7.13 -7.62 20.71
CA ALA A 128 5.70 -7.75 20.49
C ALA A 128 5.31 -9.24 20.42
N PRO A 129 5.19 -9.92 21.57
CA PRO A 129 5.02 -11.38 21.61
C PRO A 129 3.59 -11.85 21.31
N ALA A 130 2.70 -10.93 20.96
CA ALA A 130 1.31 -11.18 20.65
C ALA A 130 0.91 -10.53 19.32
N VAL A 131 0.02 -11.20 18.59
CA VAL A 131 -0.50 -10.75 17.30
C VAL A 131 -2.03 -10.87 17.28
N THR A 132 -2.70 -9.91 16.65
CA THR A 132 -4.16 -9.92 16.50
C THR A 132 -4.52 -10.34 15.08
N LEU A 133 -5.26 -11.46 14.94
CA LEU A 133 -5.71 -11.95 13.64
C LEU A 133 -6.88 -11.10 13.11
N PHE A 134 -6.90 -10.84 11.81
CA PHE A 134 -7.96 -10.07 11.16
C PHE A 134 -9.19 -10.93 10.82
N GLY A 135 -9.03 -12.25 10.70
CA GLY A 135 -10.14 -13.17 10.43
C GLY A 135 -10.54 -13.28 8.97
N ARG A 136 -11.65 -14.00 8.72
CA ARG A 136 -12.30 -14.09 7.41
C ARG A 136 -12.84 -12.72 6.98
N ARG A 137 -12.11 -12.01 6.11
CA ARG A 137 -12.66 -10.83 5.42
C ARG A 137 -13.53 -11.27 4.24
N SER A 138 -14.78 -10.83 4.20
CA SER A 138 -15.64 -11.07 3.04
C SER A 138 -15.24 -10.16 1.87
N ILE A 139 -15.52 -10.58 0.63
CA ILE A 139 -15.29 -9.75 -0.57
C ILE A 139 -16.03 -8.41 -0.44
N LEU A 140 -17.25 -8.42 0.13
CA LEU A 140 -18.02 -7.20 0.37
C LEU A 140 -17.35 -6.28 1.38
N GLN A 141 -16.81 -6.81 2.48
CA GLN A 141 -16.07 -6.02 3.46
C GLN A 141 -14.81 -5.40 2.84
N VAL A 142 -14.07 -6.17 2.04
CA VAL A 142 -12.93 -5.65 1.26
C VAL A 142 -13.41 -4.53 0.34
N ALA A 143 -14.42 -4.77 -0.48
CA ALA A 143 -14.97 -3.79 -1.41
C ALA A 143 -15.35 -2.47 -0.72
N VAL A 144 -16.14 -2.53 0.35
CA VAL A 144 -16.59 -1.33 1.10
C VAL A 144 -15.40 -0.60 1.73
N THR A 145 -14.47 -1.33 2.34
CA THR A 145 -13.28 -0.75 2.98
C THR A 145 -12.43 0.01 1.96
N TYR A 146 -12.11 -0.62 0.83
CA TYR A 146 -11.26 0.00 -0.18
C TYR A 146 -11.97 1.11 -0.96
N LEU A 147 -13.28 1.00 -1.16
CA LEU A 147 -14.08 2.10 -1.71
C LEU A 147 -13.99 3.35 -0.82
N ALA A 148 -14.17 3.20 0.49
CA ALA A 148 -14.05 4.29 1.45
C ALA A 148 -12.62 4.86 1.47
N LEU A 149 -11.60 4.00 1.53
CA LEU A 149 -10.20 4.42 1.51
C LEU A 149 -9.84 5.20 0.24
N GLY A 150 -10.32 4.78 -0.93
CA GLY A 150 -10.10 5.50 -2.19
C GLY A 150 -10.77 6.87 -2.21
N PHE A 151 -12.00 6.95 -1.67
CA PHE A 151 -12.72 8.21 -1.53
C PHE A 151 -12.00 9.18 -0.58
N GLU A 152 -11.59 8.71 0.59
CA GLU A 152 -10.84 9.50 1.58
C GLU A 152 -9.45 9.91 1.06
N HIS A 153 -8.75 9.01 0.38
CA HIS A 153 -7.44 9.28 -0.22
C HIS A 153 -7.46 10.54 -1.09
N ILE A 154 -8.50 10.69 -1.92
CA ILE A 154 -8.57 11.85 -2.81
C ILE A 154 -8.96 13.14 -2.10
N LEU A 155 -9.81 13.06 -1.06
CA LEU A 155 -10.23 14.23 -0.29
C LEU A 155 -9.14 14.74 0.66
N LEU A 156 -8.28 13.84 1.15
CA LEU A 156 -7.15 14.19 2.00
C LEU A 156 -5.90 14.54 1.20
N GLY A 157 -5.79 14.05 -0.04
CA GLY A 157 -4.69 14.34 -0.94
C GLY A 157 -4.78 15.73 -1.57
N VAL A 158 -4.20 16.74 -0.91
CA VAL A 158 -4.23 18.13 -1.39
C VAL A 158 -3.68 18.27 -2.82
N ASP A 159 -2.64 17.51 -3.17
CA ASP A 159 -2.09 17.44 -4.53
C ASP A 159 -3.17 17.08 -5.57
N HIS A 160 -4.04 16.11 -5.26
CA HIS A 160 -5.13 15.69 -6.13
C HIS A 160 -6.21 16.76 -6.25
N LEU A 161 -6.58 17.40 -5.14
CA LEU A 161 -7.59 18.47 -5.16
C LEU A 161 -7.11 19.68 -5.97
N LEU A 162 -5.85 20.08 -5.82
CA LEU A 162 -5.24 21.15 -6.61
C LEU A 162 -5.18 20.77 -8.10
N PHE A 163 -4.81 19.53 -8.40
CA PHE A 163 -4.78 19.02 -9.76
C PHE A 163 -6.17 19.03 -10.43
N VAL A 164 -7.19 18.48 -9.76
CA VAL A 164 -8.57 18.46 -10.27
C VAL A 164 -9.11 19.89 -10.41
N THR A 165 -8.82 20.78 -9.48
CA THR A 165 -9.19 22.20 -9.59
C THR A 165 -8.53 22.83 -10.81
N ALA A 166 -7.23 22.61 -11.04
CA ALA A 166 -6.54 23.13 -12.22
C ALA A 166 -7.14 22.57 -13.53
N LEU A 167 -7.50 21.28 -13.57
CA LEU A 167 -8.20 20.69 -14.71
C LEU A 167 -9.59 21.30 -14.94
N MET A 168 -10.35 21.60 -13.88
CA MET A 168 -11.63 22.31 -13.99
C MET A 168 -11.46 23.70 -14.59
N LEU A 169 -10.37 24.40 -14.26
CA LEU A 169 -10.06 25.69 -14.88
C LEU A 169 -9.58 25.53 -16.33
N LEU A 170 -8.91 24.43 -16.68
CA LEU A 170 -8.36 24.20 -18.01
C LEU A 170 -9.39 23.66 -19.01
N VAL A 171 -10.28 22.77 -18.59
CA VAL A 171 -11.19 22.02 -19.46
C VAL A 171 -12.60 22.59 -19.40
N SER A 172 -13.18 22.87 -20.57
CA SER A 172 -14.57 23.32 -20.68
C SER A 172 -15.49 22.18 -21.11
N GLY A 173 -16.66 22.09 -20.46
CA GLY A 173 -17.69 21.11 -20.73
C GLY A 173 -17.61 19.86 -19.84
N TRP A 174 -18.76 19.47 -19.27
CA TRP A 174 -18.88 18.37 -18.31
C TRP A 174 -18.38 17.02 -18.85
N GLY A 175 -18.83 16.60 -20.03
CA GLY A 175 -18.42 15.31 -20.60
C GLY A 175 -16.91 15.22 -20.86
N ARG A 176 -16.29 16.34 -21.27
CA ARG A 176 -14.85 16.41 -21.52
C ARG A 176 -14.04 16.44 -20.23
N LEU A 177 -14.55 17.09 -19.19
CA LEU A 177 -13.96 17.08 -17.85
C LEU A 177 -13.99 15.67 -17.24
N ILE A 178 -15.17 15.02 -17.23
CA ILE A 178 -15.29 13.63 -16.74
C ILE A 178 -14.33 12.72 -17.49
N GLY A 179 -14.35 12.72 -18.82
CA GLY A 179 -13.46 11.86 -19.60
C GLY A 179 -11.97 12.11 -19.31
N THR A 180 -11.59 13.35 -18.96
CA THR A 180 -10.22 13.69 -18.56
C THR A 180 -9.87 13.14 -17.17
N VAL A 181 -10.78 13.26 -16.21
CA VAL A 181 -10.61 12.77 -14.84
C VAL A 181 -10.61 11.24 -14.82
N THR A 182 -11.54 10.59 -15.51
CA THR A 182 -11.55 9.13 -15.68
C THR A 182 -10.25 8.64 -16.34
N ALA A 183 -9.72 9.35 -17.34
CA ALA A 183 -8.42 8.99 -17.94
C ALA A 183 -7.27 9.06 -16.92
N PHE A 184 -7.28 10.04 -16.02
CA PHE A 184 -6.35 10.10 -14.89
C PHE A 184 -6.51 8.90 -13.96
N THR A 185 -7.74 8.56 -13.56
CA THR A 185 -8.03 7.44 -12.65
C THR A 185 -7.61 6.10 -13.28
N LEU A 186 -7.85 5.91 -14.58
CA LEU A 186 -7.41 4.70 -15.29
C LEU A 186 -5.89 4.56 -15.30
N ALA A 187 -5.17 5.64 -15.62
CA ALA A 187 -3.71 5.64 -15.57
C ALA A 187 -3.17 5.41 -14.16
N HIS A 188 -3.76 6.06 -13.17
CA HIS A 188 -3.47 5.86 -11.76
C HIS A 188 -3.64 4.39 -11.35
N SER A 189 -4.75 3.77 -11.77
CA SER A 189 -5.05 2.36 -11.52
C SER A 189 -3.96 1.44 -12.08
N ILE A 190 -3.47 1.71 -13.30
CA ILE A 190 -2.44 0.91 -13.96
C ILE A 190 -1.14 0.93 -13.14
N THR A 191 -0.67 2.12 -12.79
CA THR A 191 0.58 2.24 -12.02
C THR A 191 0.43 1.70 -10.61
N LEU A 192 -0.67 2.01 -9.92
CA LEU A 192 -0.93 1.51 -8.56
C LEU A 192 -0.94 -0.02 -8.54
N ALA A 193 -1.62 -0.65 -9.51
CA ALA A 193 -1.63 -2.10 -9.64
C ALA A 193 -0.21 -2.66 -9.89
N GLY A 194 0.52 -2.08 -10.85
CA GLY A 194 1.89 -2.48 -11.15
C GLY A 194 2.82 -2.36 -9.94
N ALA A 195 2.71 -1.28 -9.17
CA ALA A 195 3.53 -1.04 -7.99
C ALA A 195 3.14 -1.96 -6.82
N THR A 196 1.84 -2.17 -6.59
CA THR A 196 1.33 -3.09 -5.55
C THR A 196 1.75 -4.54 -5.81
N LEU A 197 1.81 -4.94 -7.09
CA LEU A 197 2.28 -6.26 -7.50
C LEU A 197 3.82 -6.38 -7.55
N GLY A 198 4.55 -5.31 -7.24
CA GLY A 198 6.01 -5.27 -7.31
C GLY A 198 6.58 -5.32 -8.73
N LEU A 199 5.78 -5.06 -9.77
CA LEU A 199 6.20 -5.08 -11.17
C LEU A 199 6.95 -3.81 -11.57
N VAL A 200 6.63 -2.69 -10.93
CA VAL A 200 7.28 -1.39 -11.14
C VAL A 200 7.63 -0.76 -9.80
N THR A 201 8.79 -0.12 -9.72
CA THR A 201 9.23 0.62 -8.54
C THR A 201 9.79 1.97 -8.98
N ALA A 202 9.60 2.99 -8.17
CA ALA A 202 10.12 4.32 -8.40
C ALA A 202 10.52 4.96 -7.07
N PRO A 203 11.60 5.76 -7.02
CA PRO A 203 11.96 6.49 -5.82
C PRO A 203 10.84 7.47 -5.42
N SER A 204 10.33 7.37 -4.19
CA SER A 204 9.20 8.18 -3.72
C SER A 204 9.47 9.68 -3.84
N GLY A 205 10.65 10.15 -3.43
CA GLY A 205 11.01 11.57 -3.52
C GLY A 205 10.96 12.12 -4.95
N LEU A 206 11.38 11.31 -5.95
CA LEU A 206 11.27 11.71 -7.36
C LEU A 206 9.80 11.79 -7.81
N ILE A 207 8.98 10.82 -7.42
CA ILE A 207 7.55 10.79 -7.76
C ILE A 207 6.83 11.99 -7.15
N GLU A 208 7.08 12.29 -5.87
CA GLU A 208 6.45 13.43 -5.18
C GLU A 208 6.80 14.77 -5.81
N ALA A 209 8.06 14.95 -6.24
CA ALA A 209 8.50 16.14 -6.96
C ALA A 209 7.84 16.25 -8.34
N LEU A 210 7.73 15.14 -9.07
CA LEU A 210 7.07 15.09 -10.39
C LEU A 210 5.55 15.32 -10.29
N ILE A 211 4.90 14.84 -9.22
CA ILE A 211 3.50 15.12 -8.92
C ILE A 211 3.30 16.64 -8.74
N ALA A 212 4.11 17.28 -7.91
CA ALA A 212 4.03 18.73 -7.71
C ALA A 212 4.29 19.50 -9.02
N LEU A 213 5.29 19.08 -9.79
CA LEU A 213 5.58 19.68 -11.10
C LEU A 213 4.41 19.53 -12.08
N SER A 214 3.71 18.40 -12.07
CA SER A 214 2.56 18.18 -12.95
C SER A 214 1.43 19.18 -12.70
N ILE A 215 1.17 19.51 -11.42
CA ILE A 215 0.17 20.51 -11.02
C ILE A 215 0.58 21.90 -11.51
N ALA A 216 1.86 22.26 -11.36
CA ALA A 216 2.39 23.53 -11.86
C ALA A 216 2.26 23.64 -13.39
N VAL A 217 2.48 22.55 -14.12
CA VAL A 217 2.30 22.50 -15.59
C VAL A 217 0.84 22.72 -15.97
N VAL A 218 -0.14 22.06 -15.32
CA VAL A 218 -1.56 22.29 -15.63
C VAL A 218 -1.98 23.72 -15.29
N ALA A 219 -1.51 24.26 -14.17
CA ALA A 219 -1.76 25.65 -13.79
C ALA A 219 -1.21 26.65 -14.81
N ALA A 220 -0.02 26.41 -15.35
CA ALA A 220 0.56 27.23 -16.42
C ALA A 220 -0.26 27.14 -17.72
N GLU A 221 -0.74 25.95 -18.10
CA GLU A 221 -1.60 25.76 -19.27
C GLU A 221 -2.93 26.51 -19.16
N VAL A 222 -3.47 26.71 -17.95
CA VAL A 222 -4.65 27.57 -17.74
C VAL A 222 -4.33 29.02 -18.11
N VAL A 223 -3.17 29.53 -17.72
CA VAL A 223 -2.74 30.91 -18.03
C VAL A 223 -2.48 31.07 -19.53
N PHE A 224 -1.81 30.10 -20.17
CA PHE A 224 -1.57 30.13 -21.61
C PHE A 224 -2.89 30.11 -22.41
N ARG A 225 -3.85 29.28 -22.00
CA ARG A 225 -5.19 29.26 -22.59
C ARG A 225 -5.85 30.63 -22.53
N ASP A 226 -5.78 31.31 -21.38
CA ASP A 226 -6.42 32.61 -21.18
C ASP A 226 -5.75 33.73 -21.98
N ARG A 227 -4.48 33.53 -22.43
CA ARG A 227 -3.78 34.40 -23.37
C ARG A 227 -4.08 34.09 -24.85
N GLY A 228 -4.92 33.10 -25.13
CA GLY A 228 -5.28 32.67 -26.49
C GLY A 228 -4.29 31.68 -27.12
N GLU A 229 -3.34 31.14 -26.35
CA GLU A 229 -2.40 30.13 -26.82
C GLU A 229 -3.06 28.74 -26.86
N THR A 230 -2.58 27.84 -27.72
CA THR A 230 -3.12 26.47 -27.84
C THR A 230 -2.04 25.40 -27.72
N GLY A 231 -2.02 24.70 -26.58
CA GLY A 231 -1.13 23.58 -26.28
C GLY A 231 -1.80 22.21 -26.38
N ILE A 232 -1.03 21.14 -26.15
CA ILE A 232 -1.54 19.76 -26.13
C ILE A 232 -2.52 19.58 -24.97
N ALA A 233 -2.25 20.16 -23.79
CA ALA A 233 -3.14 20.07 -22.64
C ALA A 233 -4.50 20.72 -22.92
N ILE A 234 -4.51 21.80 -23.72
CA ILE A 234 -5.74 22.47 -24.16
C ILE A 234 -6.46 21.68 -25.25
N LYS A 235 -5.77 21.01 -26.17
CA LYS A 235 -6.42 20.26 -27.28
C LYS A 235 -6.87 18.86 -26.86
N ARG A 236 -6.06 18.17 -26.06
CA ARG A 236 -6.23 16.78 -25.63
C ARG A 236 -5.90 16.64 -24.14
N PRO A 237 -6.70 17.25 -23.24
CA PRO A 237 -6.44 17.25 -21.80
C PRO A 237 -6.37 15.84 -21.22
N TRP A 238 -7.15 14.89 -21.77
CA TRP A 238 -7.15 13.49 -21.34
C TRP A 238 -5.77 12.81 -21.49
N LEU A 239 -4.95 13.17 -22.49
CA LEU A 239 -3.60 12.60 -22.64
C LEU A 239 -2.66 13.06 -21.54
N ILE A 240 -2.73 14.34 -21.19
CA ILE A 240 -1.92 14.93 -20.13
C ILE A 240 -2.36 14.38 -18.78
N ALA A 241 -3.67 14.32 -18.55
CA ALA A 241 -4.25 13.74 -17.35
C ALA A 241 -3.90 12.24 -17.21
N PHE A 242 -3.88 11.47 -18.30
CA PHE A 242 -3.41 10.10 -18.31
C PHE A 242 -1.92 10.02 -17.92
N GLY A 243 -1.06 10.82 -18.55
CA GLY A 243 0.37 10.84 -18.23
C GLY A 243 0.65 11.19 -16.76
N PHE A 244 -0.09 12.15 -16.20
CA PHE A 244 0.03 12.51 -14.80
C PHE A 244 -0.60 11.47 -13.86
N GLY A 245 -1.71 10.84 -14.25
CA GLY A 245 -2.28 9.72 -13.50
C GLY A 245 -1.29 8.57 -13.33
N LEU A 246 -0.48 8.29 -14.36
CA LEU A 246 0.58 7.28 -14.25
C LEU A 246 1.61 7.64 -13.15
N LEU A 247 1.95 8.91 -12.98
CA LEU A 247 2.88 9.36 -11.94
C LEU A 247 2.24 9.26 -10.55
N HIS A 248 1.00 9.74 -10.42
CA HIS A 248 0.29 9.76 -9.15
C HIS A 248 0.06 8.35 -8.57
N GLY A 249 -0.17 7.35 -9.42
CA GLY A 249 -0.37 5.96 -8.97
C GLY A 249 0.81 5.36 -8.20
N PHE A 250 2.03 5.90 -8.36
CA PHE A 250 3.18 5.48 -7.55
C PHE A 250 3.12 6.02 -6.11
N GLY A 251 2.51 7.19 -5.90
CA GLY A 251 2.52 7.89 -4.60
C GLY A 251 1.77 7.16 -3.47
N PHE A 252 0.90 6.20 -3.80
CA PHE A 252 0.07 5.50 -2.82
C PHE A 252 0.39 3.99 -2.69
N ALA A 253 1.28 3.45 -3.52
CA ALA A 253 1.54 2.00 -3.56
C ALA A 253 2.14 1.44 -2.26
N GLY A 254 2.97 2.24 -1.57
CA GLY A 254 3.55 1.86 -0.27
C GLY A 254 2.48 1.71 0.82
N ALA A 255 1.61 2.71 0.95
CA ALA A 255 0.52 2.70 1.93
C ALA A 255 -0.44 1.51 1.76
N LEU A 256 -0.72 1.11 0.51
CA LEU A 256 -1.58 -0.03 0.22
C LEU A 256 -0.93 -1.38 0.60
N SER A 257 0.40 -1.46 0.48
CA SER A 257 1.18 -2.64 0.83
C SER A 257 1.26 -2.85 2.35
N ASP A 258 1.33 -1.74 3.11
CA ASP A 258 1.39 -1.75 4.57
C ASP A 258 0.07 -2.21 5.24
N VAL A 259 -1.06 -2.09 4.54
CA VAL A 259 -2.39 -2.51 5.04
C VAL A 259 -2.57 -4.05 5.02
N GLY A 260 -1.64 -4.80 4.42
CA GLY A 260 -1.60 -6.26 4.52
C GLY A 260 -2.76 -6.96 3.80
N ILE A 261 -3.01 -6.60 2.54
CA ILE A 261 -4.11 -7.16 1.75
C ILE A 261 -3.85 -8.66 1.46
N PRO A 262 -4.81 -9.55 1.76
CA PRO A 262 -4.71 -10.94 1.31
C PRO A 262 -4.54 -11.01 -0.21
N ALA A 263 -3.61 -11.82 -0.71
CA ALA A 263 -3.23 -11.84 -2.13
C ALA A 263 -4.43 -12.04 -3.09
N HIS A 264 -5.38 -12.92 -2.74
CA HIS A 264 -6.59 -13.17 -3.53
C HIS A 264 -7.56 -11.98 -3.56
N ALA A 265 -7.49 -11.07 -2.58
CA ALA A 265 -8.35 -9.90 -2.47
C ALA A 265 -7.77 -8.65 -3.17
N VAL A 266 -6.51 -8.69 -3.61
CA VAL A 266 -5.82 -7.56 -4.27
C VAL A 266 -6.60 -7.01 -5.47
N PRO A 267 -7.13 -7.82 -6.42
CA PRO A 267 -7.90 -7.27 -7.54
C PRO A 267 -9.17 -6.54 -7.09
N THR A 268 -9.86 -7.07 -6.07
CA THR A 268 -11.06 -6.43 -5.51
C THR A 268 -10.70 -5.13 -4.82
N ALA A 269 -9.66 -5.15 -3.99
CA ALA A 269 -9.17 -3.96 -3.30
C ALA A 269 -8.79 -2.84 -4.28
N LEU A 270 -8.00 -3.16 -5.31
CA LEU A 270 -7.59 -2.19 -6.34
C LEU A 270 -8.77 -1.63 -7.12
N LEU A 271 -9.72 -2.48 -7.54
CA LEU A 271 -10.90 -2.03 -8.27
C LEU A 271 -11.72 -1.04 -7.43
N PHE A 272 -12.11 -1.44 -6.22
CA PHE A 272 -12.96 -0.61 -5.37
C PHE A 272 -12.24 0.64 -4.86
N PHE A 273 -10.93 0.57 -4.61
CA PHE A 273 -10.12 1.75 -4.33
C PHE A 273 -10.19 2.79 -5.45
N ASN A 274 -9.98 2.38 -6.71
CA ASN A 274 -10.03 3.33 -7.82
C ASN A 274 -11.45 3.83 -8.12
N LEU A 275 -12.48 3.01 -7.90
CA LEU A 275 -13.87 3.49 -7.93
C LEU A 275 -14.14 4.53 -6.84
N GLY A 276 -13.54 4.36 -5.66
CA GLY A 276 -13.59 5.32 -4.57
C GLY A 276 -12.92 6.65 -4.94
N VAL A 277 -11.75 6.57 -5.56
CA VAL A 277 -11.03 7.74 -6.10
C VAL A 277 -11.89 8.49 -7.11
N GLU A 278 -12.44 7.80 -8.11
CA GLU A 278 -13.29 8.43 -9.13
C GLU A 278 -14.54 9.07 -8.51
N ALA A 279 -15.20 8.37 -7.59
CA ALA A 279 -16.35 8.91 -6.86
C ALA A 279 -16.00 10.17 -6.06
N GLY A 280 -14.84 10.17 -5.38
CA GLY A 280 -14.35 11.33 -4.64
C GLY A 280 -14.03 12.52 -5.55
N GLN A 281 -13.43 12.28 -6.71
CA GLN A 281 -13.16 13.35 -7.70
C GLN A 281 -14.47 13.94 -8.23
N ILE A 282 -15.44 13.10 -8.60
CA ILE A 282 -16.74 13.56 -9.09
C ILE A 282 -17.47 14.37 -8.00
N ALA A 283 -17.45 13.89 -6.75
CA ALA A 283 -18.05 14.61 -5.63
C ALA A 283 -17.39 15.99 -5.41
N PHE A 284 -16.07 16.05 -5.44
CA PHE A 284 -15.33 17.31 -5.30
C PHE A 284 -15.63 18.29 -6.45
N ILE A 285 -15.66 17.82 -7.69
CA ILE A 285 -16.03 18.62 -8.86
C ILE A 285 -17.45 19.17 -8.70
N ALA A 286 -18.40 18.34 -8.27
CA ALA A 286 -19.77 18.76 -8.04
C ALA A 286 -19.84 19.88 -7.00
N VAL A 287 -19.15 19.75 -5.87
CA VAL A 287 -19.06 20.79 -4.83
C VAL A 287 -18.53 22.10 -5.39
N LEU A 288 -17.43 22.07 -6.14
CA LEU A 288 -16.85 23.28 -6.74
C LEU A 288 -17.79 23.93 -7.76
N LEU A 289 -18.51 23.14 -8.57
CA LEU A 289 -19.50 23.67 -9.51
C LEU A 289 -20.70 24.30 -8.79
N PHE A 290 -21.20 23.68 -7.72
CA PHE A 290 -22.27 24.26 -6.90
C PHE A 290 -21.82 25.56 -6.22
N ALA A 291 -20.61 25.60 -5.67
CA ALA A 291 -20.03 26.80 -5.08
C ALA A 291 -19.89 27.93 -6.12
N ALA A 292 -19.36 27.62 -7.32
CA ALA A 292 -19.23 28.58 -8.40
C ALA A 292 -20.59 29.12 -8.87
N ARG A 293 -21.62 28.26 -8.91
CA ARG A 293 -23.00 28.66 -9.25
C ARG A 293 -23.66 29.50 -8.15
N GLY A 294 -23.43 29.17 -6.89
CA GLY A 294 -23.88 29.99 -5.76
C GLY A 294 -23.26 31.39 -5.79
N LEU A 295 -21.95 31.49 -6.01
CA LEU A 295 -21.25 32.77 -6.19
C LEU A 295 -21.77 33.55 -7.41
N ALA A 296 -22.16 32.86 -8.49
CA ALA A 296 -22.86 33.46 -9.64
C ALA A 296 -24.13 34.20 -9.22
N MET A 297 -24.96 33.51 -8.46
CA MET A 297 -26.27 34.02 -8.05
C MET A 297 -26.13 35.22 -7.11
N LEU A 298 -25.00 35.32 -6.38
CA LEU A 298 -24.65 36.44 -5.53
C LEU A 298 -23.98 37.62 -6.28
N GLY A 299 -23.80 37.53 -7.61
CA GLY A 299 -23.19 38.60 -8.42
C GLY A 299 -21.66 38.68 -8.36
N ALA A 300 -21.01 37.73 -7.69
CA ALA A 300 -19.55 37.70 -7.48
C ALA A 300 -18.73 37.27 -8.71
N GLN A 301 -19.39 36.80 -9.78
CA GLN A 301 -18.74 36.38 -11.03
C GLN A 301 -18.23 37.53 -11.90
N SER A 302 -18.51 38.76 -11.51
CA SER A 302 -18.11 39.99 -12.23
C SER A 302 -16.64 40.38 -12.05
N LEU A 303 -15.82 39.59 -11.34
CA LEU A 303 -14.38 39.84 -11.19
C LEU A 303 -13.60 39.24 -12.39
N PRO A 304 -13.14 40.03 -13.37
CA PRO A 304 -12.46 39.51 -14.58
C PRO A 304 -11.15 38.75 -14.30
N ALA A 305 -10.64 38.76 -13.06
CA ALA A 305 -9.35 38.18 -12.69
C ALA A 305 -9.43 36.88 -11.85
N TRP A 306 -10.61 36.35 -11.51
CA TRP A 306 -10.70 35.23 -10.55
C TRP A 306 -9.99 33.95 -11.04
N ARG A 307 -10.21 33.58 -12.30
CA ARG A 307 -9.67 32.36 -12.93
C ARG A 307 -8.13 32.41 -13.07
N PRO A 308 -7.52 33.48 -13.63
CA PRO A 308 -6.07 33.58 -13.65
C PRO A 308 -5.47 33.70 -12.24
N SER A 309 -6.13 34.37 -11.29
CA SER A 309 -5.64 34.45 -9.90
C SER A 309 -5.57 33.08 -9.22
N MET A 310 -6.59 32.23 -9.42
CA MET A 310 -6.57 30.85 -8.93
C MET A 310 -5.47 30.04 -9.60
N ALA A 311 -5.29 30.16 -10.92
CA ALA A 311 -4.24 29.46 -11.64
C ALA A 311 -2.84 29.85 -11.14
N TYR A 312 -2.59 31.15 -10.91
CA TYR A 312 -1.34 31.62 -10.32
C TYR A 312 -1.16 31.09 -8.90
N GLY A 313 -2.19 31.14 -8.05
CA GLY A 313 -2.12 30.61 -6.68
C GLY A 313 -1.77 29.12 -6.65
N ILE A 314 -2.48 28.30 -7.43
CA ILE A 314 -2.21 26.85 -7.56
C ILE A 314 -0.78 26.63 -8.08
N GLY A 315 -0.39 27.32 -9.16
CA GLY A 315 0.92 27.18 -9.78
C GLY A 315 2.06 27.58 -8.84
N THR A 316 1.90 28.65 -8.04
CA THR A 316 2.91 29.08 -7.07
C THR A 316 3.08 28.05 -5.96
N VAL A 317 1.99 27.56 -5.36
CA VAL A 317 2.07 26.51 -4.33
C VAL A 317 2.74 25.25 -4.88
N ALA A 318 2.31 24.80 -6.07
CA ALA A 318 2.87 23.63 -6.73
C ALA A 318 4.36 23.79 -7.07
N ALA A 319 4.78 24.97 -7.52
CA ALA A 319 6.18 25.26 -7.82
C ALA A 319 7.06 25.26 -6.55
N ILE A 320 6.56 25.81 -5.43
CA ILE A 320 7.24 25.76 -4.14
C ILE A 320 7.41 24.30 -3.70
N TRP A 321 6.34 23.51 -3.72
CA TRP A 321 6.40 22.09 -3.37
C TRP A 321 7.32 21.29 -4.28
N ALA A 322 7.32 21.56 -5.58
CA ALA A 322 8.23 20.90 -6.52
C ALA A 322 9.69 21.19 -6.17
N ALA A 323 10.02 22.43 -5.81
CA ALA A 323 11.37 22.81 -5.37
C ALA A 323 11.74 22.14 -4.05
N GLU A 324 10.88 22.21 -3.03
CA GLU A 324 11.09 21.59 -1.72
C GLU A 324 11.31 20.08 -1.82
N ARG A 325 10.42 19.38 -2.54
CA ARG A 325 10.50 17.93 -2.74
C ARG A 325 11.72 17.53 -3.57
N THR A 326 12.13 18.36 -4.53
CA THR A 326 13.37 18.12 -5.31
C THR A 326 14.61 18.24 -4.43
N VAL A 327 14.66 19.24 -3.54
CA VAL A 327 15.78 19.42 -2.60
C VAL A 327 15.83 18.24 -1.61
N ALA A 328 14.67 17.78 -1.13
CA ALA A 328 14.55 16.66 -0.20
C ALA A 328 15.08 15.32 -0.75
N ILE A 329 15.22 15.18 -2.08
CA ILE A 329 15.83 13.98 -2.69
C ILE A 329 17.31 13.83 -2.28
N TRP A 330 17.99 14.94 -1.96
CA TRP A 330 19.43 14.98 -1.70
C TRP A 330 19.80 15.16 -0.21
N SER A 331 18.80 15.30 0.66
CA SER A 331 18.96 15.45 2.12
C SER A 331 18.82 14.11 2.83
#